data_AF-A0A4C1U8M9-F1
#
_entry.id   AF-A0A4C1U8M9-F1
#
_cell.length_a   1.000
_cell.length_b   1.000
_cell.length_c   1.000
_cell.angle_alpha   90.00
_cell.angle_beta   90.00
_cell.angle_gamma   90.00
#
_symmetry.space_group_name_H-M   'P 1'
#
loop_
_entity.id
_entity.type
_entity.pdbx_description
1 polymer ?
#
loop_
_entity_poly.entity_id
_entity_poly.type
_entity_poly.pdbx_seq_one_letter_code
_entity_poly.pdbx_strand_id
1 'polypeptide(L)'
;MVALQRAIRRVKNGKDGLVNIFSDSRSSLEVLAGPKTYHPLAHEARRDISEIVAEGRAVRLFWVRAHAGIAGNERADELARRAALTKKTAADYDRFPLSYAKRVIRAASLEEWQERYAEGGTGEITKCFFPRVEQVYRVLRKTEMTSHLAQTLTGHGGFSQYLHRFKLKDSPYCACDPAKIQDVLHVLEECPMFLRERVALETEIGVIVGRGVSSNS
;
A
#
# COMPACT_ATOMS: atom_id res chain seq x y z
N MET A 1 9.61 -18.43 -14.51
CA MET A 1 10.27 -17.83 -15.69
C MET A 1 11.74 -18.24 -15.86
N VAL A 2 12.64 -18.03 -14.87
CA VAL A 2 14.08 -18.37 -15.01
C VAL A 2 14.32 -19.83 -15.43
N ALA A 3 13.71 -20.80 -14.74
CA ALA A 3 13.86 -22.23 -15.06
C ALA A 3 13.40 -22.56 -16.49
N LEU A 4 12.28 -21.97 -16.93
CA LEU A 4 11.73 -22.15 -18.27
C LEU A 4 12.65 -21.57 -19.35
N GLN A 5 13.17 -20.35 -19.13
CA GLN A 5 14.15 -19.74 -20.02
C GLN A 5 15.43 -20.59 -20.12
N ARG A 6 15.93 -21.13 -18.99
CA ARG A 6 17.10 -22.01 -18.98
C ARG A 6 16.85 -23.33 -19.71
N ALA A 7 15.67 -23.92 -19.56
CA ALA A 7 15.29 -25.12 -20.30
C ALA A 7 15.30 -24.86 -21.81
N ILE A 8 14.69 -23.76 -22.26
CA ILE A 8 14.69 -23.35 -23.68
C ILE A 8 16.12 -23.11 -24.18
N ARG A 9 16.96 -22.42 -23.42
CA ARG A 9 18.37 -22.20 -23.78
C ARG A 9 19.16 -23.50 -23.88
N ARG A 10 18.88 -24.48 -23.02
CA ARG A 10 19.47 -25.82 -23.13
C ARG A 10 19.04 -26.52 -24.42
N VAL A 11 17.77 -26.39 -24.80
CA VAL A 11 17.29 -26.93 -26.09
C VAL A 11 18.01 -26.26 -27.24
N LYS A 12 18.12 -24.93 -27.25
CA LYS A 12 18.86 -24.18 -28.30
C LYS A 12 20.27 -24.74 -28.53
N ASN A 13 21.01 -24.99 -27.45
CA ASN A 13 22.37 -25.52 -27.52
C ASN A 13 22.45 -27.03 -27.85
N GLY A 14 21.30 -27.72 -27.90
CA GLY A 14 21.19 -29.12 -28.29
C GLY A 14 21.02 -29.30 -29.80
N LYS A 15 20.79 -30.55 -30.22
CA LYS A 15 20.59 -30.93 -31.64
C LYS A 15 19.25 -31.65 -31.90
N ASP A 16 18.43 -31.81 -30.87
CA ASP A 16 17.17 -32.55 -30.96
C ASP A 16 16.18 -31.80 -31.86
N GLY A 17 15.57 -32.53 -32.80
CA GLY A 17 14.63 -31.96 -33.77
C GLY A 17 13.30 -31.53 -33.15
N LEU A 18 12.81 -32.23 -32.12
CA LEU A 18 11.60 -31.87 -31.38
C LEU A 18 11.82 -32.06 -29.87
N VAL A 19 11.57 -31.03 -29.08
CA VAL A 19 11.62 -31.10 -27.62
C VAL A 19 10.31 -30.62 -26.99
N ASN A 20 9.79 -31.41 -26.06
CA ASN A 20 8.63 -31.05 -25.24
C ASN A 20 9.12 -30.58 -23.86
N ILE A 21 8.76 -29.36 -23.46
CA ILE A 21 9.07 -28.79 -22.15
C ILE A 21 7.77 -28.68 -21.35
N PHE A 22 7.76 -29.25 -20.15
CA PHE A 22 6.63 -29.24 -19.24
C PHE A 22 6.92 -28.27 -18.08
N SER A 23 5.97 -27.40 -17.74
CA SER A 23 6.08 -26.45 -16.63
C SER A 23 4.78 -26.35 -15.86
N ASP A 24 4.90 -26.28 -14.54
CA ASP A 24 3.78 -26.06 -13.62
C ASP A 24 3.36 -24.58 -13.51
N SER A 25 4.24 -23.66 -13.92
CA SER A 25 4.03 -22.22 -13.87
C SER A 25 3.20 -21.74 -15.07
N ARG A 26 1.87 -21.86 -14.95
CA ARG A 26 0.91 -21.35 -15.94
C ARG A 26 1.17 -19.88 -16.32
N SER A 27 1.42 -19.03 -15.33
CA SER A 27 1.73 -17.61 -15.55
C SER A 27 2.99 -17.39 -16.38
N SER A 28 4.03 -18.22 -16.22
CA SER A 28 5.24 -18.12 -17.05
C SER A 28 4.96 -18.49 -18.50
N LEU A 29 4.11 -19.50 -18.73
CA LEU A 29 3.70 -19.94 -20.07
C LEU A 29 2.84 -18.88 -20.77
N GLU A 30 1.88 -18.29 -20.05
CA GLU A 30 1.04 -17.19 -20.56
C GLU A 30 1.88 -15.97 -20.94
N VAL A 31 2.88 -15.61 -20.12
CA VAL A 31 3.83 -14.54 -20.44
C VAL A 31 4.65 -14.86 -21.69
N LEU A 32 4.94 -16.12 -22.00
CA LEU A 32 5.62 -16.49 -23.26
C LEU A 32 4.67 -16.47 -24.46
N ALA A 33 3.43 -16.90 -24.29
CA ALA A 33 2.43 -16.98 -25.36
C ALA A 33 1.85 -15.61 -25.77
N GLY A 34 1.83 -14.62 -24.86
CA GLY A 34 1.23 -13.31 -25.14
C GLY A 34 1.93 -12.53 -26.28
N PRO A 35 1.25 -11.66 -27.03
CA PRO A 35 1.87 -10.93 -28.15
C PRO A 35 2.95 -9.92 -27.71
N LYS A 36 2.83 -9.36 -26.50
CA LYS A 36 3.78 -8.39 -25.93
C LYS A 36 4.29 -8.88 -24.58
N THR A 37 5.58 -8.73 -24.32
CA THR A 37 6.16 -8.98 -22.99
C THR A 37 7.24 -7.95 -22.70
N TYR A 38 7.22 -7.39 -21.49
CA TYR A 38 8.28 -6.53 -20.98
C TYR A 38 9.25 -7.31 -20.08
N HIS A 39 9.05 -8.62 -19.91
CA HIS A 39 9.90 -9.45 -19.07
C HIS A 39 11.16 -9.85 -19.85
N PRO A 40 12.38 -9.42 -19.46
CA PRO A 40 13.62 -9.69 -20.17
C PRO A 40 13.85 -11.17 -20.48
N LEU A 41 13.68 -12.05 -19.48
CA LEU A 41 13.84 -13.50 -19.69
C LEU A 41 12.81 -14.11 -20.65
N ALA A 42 11.59 -13.57 -20.69
CA ALA A 42 10.59 -14.03 -21.65
C ALA A 42 10.96 -13.60 -23.07
N HIS A 43 11.51 -12.38 -23.23
CA HIS A 43 12.05 -11.91 -24.50
C HIS A 43 13.22 -12.78 -24.98
N GLU A 44 14.18 -13.09 -24.09
CA GLU A 44 15.29 -14.01 -24.40
C GLU A 44 14.81 -15.41 -24.80
N ALA A 45 13.87 -15.97 -24.03
CA ALA A 45 13.29 -17.28 -24.32
C ALA A 45 12.57 -17.31 -25.68
N ARG A 46 11.82 -16.25 -26.04
CA ARG A 46 11.17 -16.14 -27.36
C ARG A 46 12.18 -16.06 -28.49
N ARG A 47 13.23 -15.26 -28.33
CA ARG A 47 14.33 -15.17 -29.30
C ARG A 47 14.96 -16.56 -29.51
N ASP A 48 15.29 -17.24 -28.41
CA ASP A 48 15.86 -18.59 -28.47
C ASP A 48 14.91 -19.58 -29.16
N ILE A 49 13.59 -19.52 -28.92
CA ILE A 49 12.58 -20.32 -29.65
C ILE A 49 12.57 -19.99 -31.15
N SER A 50 12.56 -18.71 -31.53
CA SER A 50 12.54 -18.30 -32.93
C SER A 50 13.76 -18.80 -33.70
N GLU A 51 14.94 -18.77 -33.07
CA GLU A 51 16.17 -19.31 -33.67
C GLU A 51 16.10 -20.84 -33.84
N ILE A 52 15.58 -21.56 -32.83
CA ILE A 52 15.37 -23.02 -32.94
C ILE A 52 14.43 -23.37 -34.11
N VAL A 53 13.36 -22.58 -34.30
CA VAL A 53 12.41 -22.78 -35.41
C VAL A 53 13.06 -22.46 -36.76
N ALA A 54 13.91 -21.43 -36.83
CA ALA A 54 14.66 -21.09 -38.04
C ALA A 54 15.65 -22.20 -38.47
N GLU A 55 16.16 -22.99 -37.52
CA GLU A 55 16.96 -24.20 -37.76
C GLU A 55 16.13 -25.42 -38.22
N GLY A 56 14.81 -25.29 -38.39
CA GLY A 56 13.93 -26.39 -38.77
C GLY A 56 13.59 -27.34 -37.62
N ARG A 57 13.82 -26.93 -36.37
CA ARG A 57 13.51 -27.72 -35.17
C ARG A 57 12.28 -27.16 -34.45
N ALA A 58 11.77 -27.90 -33.46
CA ALA A 58 10.54 -27.54 -32.75
C ALA A 58 10.69 -27.63 -31.22
N VAL A 59 10.11 -26.66 -30.52
CA VAL A 59 9.90 -26.69 -29.06
C VAL A 59 8.42 -26.57 -28.78
N ARG A 60 7.88 -27.51 -27.99
CA ARG A 60 6.49 -27.46 -27.52
C ARG A 60 6.46 -27.24 -26.01
N LEU A 61 5.64 -26.32 -25.57
CA LEU A 61 5.50 -25.97 -24.16
C LEU A 61 4.16 -26.49 -23.64
N PHE A 62 4.18 -27.22 -22.54
CA PHE A 62 2.98 -27.79 -21.91
C PHE A 62 2.85 -27.32 -20.47
N TRP A 63 1.63 -26.98 -20.09
CA TRP A 63 1.30 -26.77 -18.68
C TRP A 63 0.99 -28.10 -18.01
N VAL A 64 1.55 -28.31 -16.81
CA VAL A 64 1.23 -29.46 -15.95
C VAL A 64 0.77 -28.97 -14.59
N ARG A 65 -0.03 -29.76 -13.88
CA ARG A 65 -0.50 -29.38 -12.55
C ARG A 65 0.61 -29.64 -11.51
N ALA A 66 0.88 -28.66 -10.66
CA ALA A 66 1.77 -28.84 -9.51
C ALA A 66 1.17 -29.84 -8.51
N HIS A 67 2.03 -30.62 -7.84
CA HIS A 67 1.66 -31.56 -6.77
C HIS A 67 0.58 -32.60 -7.17
N ALA A 68 0.63 -33.07 -8.42
CA ALA A 68 -0.35 -34.01 -8.96
C ALA A 68 0.20 -35.44 -9.13
N GLY A 69 1.32 -35.81 -8.51
CA GLY A 69 1.92 -37.15 -8.67
C GLY A 69 2.75 -37.32 -9.96
N ILE A 70 3.01 -36.24 -10.70
CA ILE A 70 3.78 -36.32 -11.96
C ILE A 70 5.27 -36.40 -11.59
N ALA A 71 5.83 -37.62 -11.62
CA ALA A 71 7.19 -37.91 -11.17
C ALA A 71 8.26 -36.95 -11.71
N GLY A 72 8.18 -36.57 -12.99
CA GLY A 72 9.11 -35.61 -13.61
C GLY A 72 8.99 -34.19 -13.04
N ASN A 73 7.77 -33.71 -12.79
CA ASN A 73 7.53 -32.39 -12.20
C ASN A 73 7.96 -32.36 -10.73
N GLU A 74 7.61 -33.41 -9.97
CA GLU A 74 8.00 -33.53 -8.56
C GLU A 74 9.51 -33.60 -8.38
N ARG A 75 10.20 -34.31 -9.28
CA ARG A 75 11.67 -34.33 -9.33
C ARG A 75 12.23 -32.94 -9.61
N ALA A 76 11.64 -32.18 -10.53
CA ALA A 76 12.07 -30.82 -10.84
C ALA A 76 11.87 -29.87 -9.64
N ASP A 77 10.73 -29.93 -8.96
CA ASP A 77 10.43 -29.15 -7.76
C ASP A 77 11.37 -29.49 -6.62
N GLU A 78 11.65 -30.77 -6.42
CA GLU A 78 12.59 -31.24 -5.41
C GLU A 78 14.01 -30.72 -5.67
N LEU A 79 14.48 -30.78 -6.92
CA LEU A 79 15.78 -30.25 -7.32
C LEU A 79 15.86 -28.74 -7.12
N ALA A 80 14.80 -28.00 -7.47
CA ALA A 80 14.71 -26.56 -7.25
C ALA A 80 14.76 -26.21 -5.75
N ARG A 81 14.00 -26.93 -4.91
CA ARG A 81 14.00 -26.77 -3.45
C ARG A 81 15.37 -27.06 -2.85
N ARG A 82 16.01 -28.18 -3.23
CA ARG A 82 17.36 -28.52 -2.76
C ARG A 82 18.37 -27.44 -3.16
N ALA A 83 18.30 -26.94 -4.39
CA ALA A 83 19.19 -25.87 -4.85
C ALA A 83 19.01 -24.58 -4.03
N ALA A 84 17.76 -24.18 -3.75
CA ALA A 84 17.46 -23.01 -2.92
C ALA A 84 17.98 -23.13 -1.49
N LEU A 85 18.01 -24.34 -0.92
CA LEU A 85 18.48 -24.58 0.45
C LEU A 85 20.00 -24.74 0.57
N THR A 86 20.66 -25.26 -0.47
CA THR A 86 22.08 -25.65 -0.40
C THR A 86 23.03 -24.64 -1.04
N LYS A 87 22.57 -23.84 -2.00
CA LYS A 87 23.41 -22.84 -2.68
C LYS A 87 23.14 -21.45 -2.13
N LYS A 88 24.13 -20.88 -1.41
CA LYS A 88 24.22 -19.43 -1.13
C LYS A 88 24.76 -18.68 -2.35
N THR A 89 24.13 -18.88 -3.51
CA THR A 89 24.46 -18.12 -4.72
C THR A 89 23.60 -16.86 -4.79
N ALA A 90 24.17 -15.75 -5.27
CA ALA A 90 23.41 -14.54 -5.57
C ALA A 90 22.25 -14.84 -6.53
N ALA A 91 21.16 -14.09 -6.41
CA ALA A 91 19.98 -14.31 -7.25
C ALA A 91 20.35 -14.19 -8.74
N ASP A 92 20.06 -15.23 -9.52
CA ASP A 92 20.26 -15.24 -10.98
C ASP A 92 19.40 -14.20 -11.73
N TYR A 93 18.39 -13.65 -11.05
CA TYR A 93 17.51 -12.62 -11.57
C TYR A 93 17.00 -11.74 -10.42
N ASP A 94 17.56 -10.54 -10.30
CA ASP A 94 17.25 -9.58 -9.23
C ASP A 94 16.34 -8.43 -9.71
N ARG A 95 15.67 -8.59 -10.86
CA ARG A 95 14.72 -7.57 -11.34
C ARG A 95 13.35 -7.82 -10.72
N PHE A 96 12.86 -6.85 -9.95
CA PHE A 96 11.49 -6.82 -9.45
C PHE A 96 10.57 -6.02 -10.39
N PRO A 97 9.24 -6.28 -10.37
CA PRO A 97 8.29 -5.47 -11.12
C PRO A 97 8.33 -4.00 -10.69
N LEU A 98 8.13 -3.06 -11.62
CA LEU A 98 8.03 -1.64 -11.29
C LEU A 98 6.94 -1.35 -10.24
N SER A 99 5.85 -2.13 -10.25
CA SER A 99 4.80 -2.05 -9.23
C SER A 99 5.30 -2.38 -7.82
N TYR A 100 6.22 -3.35 -7.70
CA TYR A 100 6.87 -3.68 -6.42
C TYR A 100 7.71 -2.50 -5.95
N ALA A 101 8.56 -1.94 -6.83
CA ALA A 101 9.38 -0.77 -6.54
C ALA A 101 8.53 0.40 -6.01
N LYS A 102 7.49 0.76 -6.78
CA LYS A 102 6.57 1.84 -6.45
C LYS A 102 5.89 1.62 -5.10
N ARG A 103 5.50 0.38 -4.79
CA ARG A 103 4.88 0.03 -3.51
C ARG A 103 5.85 0.22 -2.34
N VAL A 104 7.09 -0.26 -2.47
CA VAL A 104 8.12 -0.10 -1.42
C VAL A 104 8.44 1.37 -1.19
N ILE A 105 8.67 2.14 -2.25
CA ILE A 105 8.93 3.58 -2.16
C ILE A 105 7.76 4.29 -1.50
N ARG A 106 6.52 4.01 -1.92
CA ARG A 106 5.32 4.63 -1.33
C ARG A 106 5.19 4.32 0.16
N ALA A 107 5.49 3.09 0.58
CA ALA A 107 5.43 2.70 1.98
C ALA A 107 6.44 3.51 2.81
N ALA A 108 7.70 3.58 2.36
CA ALA A 108 8.74 4.37 3.03
C ALA A 108 8.39 5.87 3.07
N SER A 109 7.87 6.44 1.98
CA SER A 109 7.45 7.85 1.96
C SER A 109 6.29 8.14 2.91
N LEU A 110 5.36 7.20 3.11
CA LEU A 110 4.24 7.37 4.05
C LEU A 110 4.72 7.26 5.50
N GLU A 111 5.67 6.38 5.79
CA GLU A 111 6.29 6.24 7.11
C GLU A 111 7.03 7.52 7.50
N GLU A 112 7.92 8.02 6.63
CA GLU A 112 8.66 9.26 6.85
C GLU A 112 7.73 10.49 6.97
N TRP A 113 6.59 10.48 6.27
CA TRP A 113 5.58 11.53 6.43
C TRP A 113 4.86 11.41 7.77
N GLN A 114 4.51 10.19 8.20
CA GLN A 114 3.85 9.94 9.47
C GLN A 114 4.73 10.36 10.66
N GLU A 115 6.04 10.09 10.61
CA GLU A 115 7.01 10.52 11.63
C GLU A 115 7.04 12.04 11.74
N ARG A 116 7.28 12.74 10.61
CA ARG A 116 7.27 14.21 10.56
C ARG A 116 5.96 14.81 11.03
N TYR A 117 4.84 14.17 10.69
CA TYR A 117 3.52 14.60 11.12
C TYR A 117 3.34 14.44 12.64
N ALA A 118 3.77 13.32 13.22
CA ALA A 118 3.68 13.09 14.65
C ALA A 118 4.57 14.07 15.44
N GLU A 119 5.83 14.24 15.02
CA GLU A 119 6.85 15.02 15.73
C GLU A 119 6.75 16.52 15.51
N GLY A 120 6.19 16.97 14.39
CA GLY A 120 6.11 18.40 14.06
C GLY A 120 5.18 19.16 15.00
N GLY A 121 5.58 20.32 15.51
CA GLY A 121 4.76 21.10 16.47
C GLY A 121 3.54 21.84 15.90
N THR A 122 3.09 21.51 14.69
CA THR A 122 1.96 22.19 14.01
C THR A 122 0.82 21.22 13.73
N GLY A 123 -0.40 21.77 13.55
CA GLY A 123 -1.57 20.97 13.20
C GLY A 123 -2.11 20.10 14.33
N GLU A 124 -1.86 20.45 15.60
CA GLU A 124 -2.31 19.68 16.78
C GLU A 124 -3.81 19.37 16.75
N ILE A 125 -4.65 20.35 16.40
CA ILE A 125 -6.09 20.13 16.24
C ILE A 125 -6.37 19.09 15.15
N THR A 126 -5.69 19.18 14.00
CA THR A 126 -5.85 18.21 12.91
C THR A 126 -5.42 16.81 13.33
N LYS A 127 -4.38 16.67 14.16
CA LYS A 127 -3.92 15.38 14.70
C LYS A 127 -4.93 14.73 15.64
N CYS A 128 -5.72 15.52 16.38
CA CYS A 128 -6.81 14.98 17.20
C CYS A 128 -7.86 14.26 16.35
N PHE A 129 -8.19 14.80 15.17
CA PHE A 129 -9.13 14.16 14.24
C PHE A 129 -8.49 13.06 13.40
N PHE A 130 -7.21 13.22 13.03
CA PHE A 130 -6.51 12.32 12.12
C PHE A 130 -5.10 12.00 12.64
N PRO A 131 -4.96 11.09 13.61
CA PRO A 131 -3.65 10.73 14.16
C PRO A 131 -2.74 10.06 13.11
N ARG A 132 -3.32 9.53 12.03
CA ARG A 132 -2.57 8.93 10.91
C ARG A 132 -2.76 9.68 9.60
N VAL A 133 -1.66 9.98 8.90
CA VAL A 133 -1.67 10.70 7.62
C VAL A 133 -2.49 10.01 6.53
N GLU A 134 -2.52 8.67 6.53
CA GLU A 134 -3.32 7.89 5.60
C GLU A 134 -4.84 8.14 5.77
N GLN A 135 -5.29 8.40 7.01
CA GLN A 135 -6.70 8.67 7.30
C GLN A 135 -7.12 10.02 6.71
N VAL A 136 -6.26 11.04 6.83
CA VAL A 136 -6.47 12.37 6.24
C VAL A 136 -6.76 12.22 4.75
N TYR A 137 -5.88 11.52 4.01
CA TYR A 137 -6.03 11.35 2.57
C TYR A 137 -7.32 10.60 2.20
N ARG A 138 -7.65 9.53 2.95
CA ARG A 138 -8.83 8.72 2.69
C ARG A 138 -10.14 9.49 2.89
N VAL A 139 -10.19 10.31 3.94
CA VAL A 139 -11.38 11.08 4.31
C VAL A 139 -11.50 12.32 3.43
N LEU A 140 -10.47 13.17 3.38
CA LEU A 140 -10.53 14.43 2.64
C LEU A 140 -10.71 14.26 1.13
N ARG A 141 -10.29 13.13 0.54
CA ARG A 141 -10.55 12.84 -0.88
C ARG A 141 -12.05 12.63 -1.18
N LYS A 142 -12.82 12.20 -0.19
CA LYS A 142 -14.26 11.88 -0.34
C LYS A 142 -15.18 12.95 0.24
N THR A 143 -14.60 13.90 0.95
CA THR A 143 -15.35 14.96 1.64
C THR A 143 -15.14 16.28 0.92
N GLU A 144 -16.24 16.95 0.57
CA GLU A 144 -16.17 18.32 0.08
C GLU A 144 -15.68 19.26 1.20
N MET A 145 -14.63 20.03 0.92
CA MET A 145 -14.04 20.91 1.92
C MET A 145 -14.81 22.23 2.00
N THR A 146 -15.62 22.38 3.05
CA THR A 146 -16.30 23.65 3.36
C THR A 146 -15.44 24.54 4.27
N SER A 147 -15.77 25.84 4.34
CA SER A 147 -15.09 26.78 5.24
C SER A 147 -15.20 26.35 6.71
N HIS A 148 -16.38 25.93 7.15
CA HIS A 148 -16.62 25.45 8.51
C HIS A 148 -15.83 24.18 8.82
N LEU A 149 -15.75 23.24 7.86
CA LEU A 149 -14.96 22.02 8.03
C LEU A 149 -13.47 22.34 8.13
N ALA A 150 -12.94 23.20 7.26
CA ALA A 150 -11.55 23.63 7.31
C ALA A 150 -11.21 24.32 8.64
N GLN A 151 -12.07 25.22 9.10
CA GLN A 151 -11.90 25.91 10.40
C GLN A 151 -11.92 24.93 11.57
N THR A 152 -12.83 23.95 11.56
CA THR A 152 -12.92 22.92 12.61
C THR A 152 -11.69 22.03 12.63
N LEU A 153 -11.28 21.51 11.47
CA LEU A 153 -10.17 20.56 11.38
C LEU A 153 -8.81 21.20 11.67
N THR A 154 -8.66 22.50 11.45
CA THR A 154 -7.39 23.23 11.67
C THR A 154 -7.36 24.01 12.98
N GLY A 155 -8.53 24.27 13.58
CA GLY A 155 -8.67 25.22 14.69
C GLY A 155 -8.54 26.68 14.27
N HIS A 156 -8.42 26.97 12.97
CA HIS A 156 -8.23 28.32 12.44
C HIS A 156 -9.56 29.00 12.12
N GLY A 157 -10.47 29.02 13.09
CA GLY A 157 -11.82 29.56 12.93
C GLY A 157 -12.18 30.64 13.93
N GLY A 158 -13.48 30.95 14.01
CA GLY A 158 -14.07 31.92 14.95
C GLY A 158 -14.00 31.53 16.44
N PHE A 159 -13.00 30.75 16.85
CA PHE A 159 -12.78 30.34 18.24
C PHE A 159 -12.04 31.44 18.99
N SER A 160 -12.44 31.72 20.23
CA SER A 160 -11.86 32.82 21.01
C SER A 160 -10.35 32.68 21.18
N GLN A 161 -9.84 31.46 21.36
CA GLN A 161 -8.41 31.19 21.41
C GLN A 161 -7.68 31.68 20.14
N TYR A 162 -8.21 31.33 18.97
CA TYR A 162 -7.62 31.69 17.69
C TYR A 162 -7.73 33.20 17.43
N LEU A 163 -8.90 33.79 17.64
CA LEU A 163 -9.12 35.23 17.44
C LEU A 163 -8.26 36.08 18.38
N HIS A 164 -8.09 35.66 19.64
CA HIS A 164 -7.21 36.33 20.60
C HIS A 164 -5.74 36.29 20.17
N ARG A 165 -5.26 35.16 19.62
CA ARG A 165 -3.89 35.06 19.07
C ARG A 165 -3.61 36.11 17.99
N PHE A 166 -4.62 36.48 17.21
CA PHE A 166 -4.54 37.52 16.18
C PHE A 166 -4.99 38.90 16.66
N LYS A 167 -5.21 39.09 17.97
CA LYS A 167 -5.63 40.36 18.58
C LYS A 167 -6.98 40.88 18.07
N LEU A 168 -7.86 39.97 17.62
CA LEU A 168 -9.24 40.26 17.20
C LEU A 168 -10.25 40.12 18.34
N LYS A 169 -9.83 39.59 19.48
CA LYS A 169 -10.62 39.46 20.70
C LYS A 169 -9.71 39.70 21.91
N ASP A 170 -10.26 40.31 22.96
CA ASP A 170 -9.49 40.68 24.17
C ASP A 170 -9.15 39.50 25.08
N SER A 171 -9.81 38.36 24.90
CA SER A 171 -9.64 37.18 25.75
C SER A 171 -9.78 35.87 24.96
N PRO A 172 -8.96 34.84 25.28
CA PRO A 172 -9.08 33.50 24.69
C PRO A 172 -10.19 32.66 25.35
N TYR A 173 -10.79 33.14 26.44
CA TYR A 173 -11.72 32.35 27.25
C TYR A 173 -13.13 32.28 26.68
N CYS A 174 -13.82 31.20 27.00
CA CYS A 174 -15.19 30.94 26.60
C CYS A 174 -16.18 31.76 27.44
N ALA A 175 -17.31 32.13 26.84
CA ALA A 175 -18.38 32.81 27.58
C ALA A 175 -19.05 31.89 28.63
N CYS A 176 -18.93 30.57 28.49
CA CYS A 176 -19.50 29.62 29.45
C CYS A 176 -18.74 29.58 30.78
N ASP A 177 -17.44 29.86 30.76
CA ASP A 177 -16.54 29.78 31.91
C ASP A 177 -15.29 30.65 31.63
N PRO A 178 -15.07 31.72 32.40
CA PRO A 178 -13.91 32.60 32.27
C PRO A 178 -12.54 31.93 32.46
N ALA A 179 -12.49 30.69 32.97
CA ALA A 179 -11.25 29.92 33.13
C ALA A 179 -10.98 28.94 31.97
N LYS A 180 -11.96 28.69 31.08
CA LYS A 180 -11.84 27.71 30.00
C LYS A 180 -11.49 28.40 28.68
N ILE A 181 -10.40 27.97 28.04
CA ILE A 181 -10.04 28.43 26.70
C ILE A 181 -11.08 27.91 25.71
N GLN A 182 -11.60 28.77 24.84
CA GLN A 182 -12.51 28.35 23.78
C GLN A 182 -11.71 27.95 22.53
N ASP A 183 -11.37 26.67 22.45
CA ASP A 183 -10.84 26.02 21.25
C ASP A 183 -11.89 25.09 20.62
N VAL A 184 -11.53 24.40 19.53
CA VAL A 184 -12.42 23.47 18.83
C VAL A 184 -12.88 22.34 19.76
N LEU A 185 -11.96 21.74 20.52
CA LEU A 185 -12.26 20.56 21.34
C LEU A 185 -13.20 20.93 22.49
N HIS A 186 -12.97 22.07 23.15
CA HIS A 186 -13.88 22.58 24.15
C HIS A 186 -15.29 22.77 23.57
N VAL A 187 -15.43 23.42 22.41
CA VAL A 187 -16.75 23.62 21.78
C VAL A 187 -17.42 22.27 21.47
N LEU A 188 -16.68 21.33 20.89
CA LEU A 188 -17.21 20.04 20.46
C LEU A 188 -17.47 19.06 21.59
N GLU A 189 -16.70 19.08 22.69
CA GLU A 189 -16.67 18.00 23.70
C GLU A 189 -17.09 18.44 25.10
N GLU A 190 -16.91 19.72 25.48
CA GLU A 190 -17.02 20.16 26.88
C GLU A 190 -18.05 21.30 27.08
N CYS A 191 -18.16 22.22 26.15
CA CYS A 191 -18.86 23.49 26.33
C CYS A 191 -20.35 23.27 26.62
N PRO A 192 -20.87 23.72 27.78
CA PRO A 192 -22.26 23.50 28.16
C PRO A 192 -23.22 24.31 27.28
N MET A 193 -22.76 25.39 26.65
CA MET A 193 -23.57 26.19 25.72
C MET A 193 -24.01 25.40 24.48
N PHE A 194 -23.26 24.36 24.10
CA PHE A 194 -23.53 23.52 22.93
C PHE A 194 -23.96 22.10 23.31
N LEU A 195 -24.34 21.87 24.58
CA LEU A 195 -24.69 20.53 25.07
C LEU A 195 -25.86 19.94 24.31
N ARG A 196 -26.90 20.74 24.01
CA ARG A 196 -28.10 20.27 23.31
C ARG A 196 -27.77 19.80 21.89
N GLU A 197 -27.01 20.60 21.15
CA GLU A 197 -26.58 20.32 19.79
C GLU A 197 -25.65 19.10 19.75
N ARG A 198 -24.73 19.00 20.72
CA ARG A 198 -23.84 17.84 20.87
C ARG A 198 -24.63 16.56 21.08
N VAL A 199 -25.55 16.52 22.06
CA VAL A 199 -26.37 15.33 22.34
C VAL A 199 -27.24 14.94 21.13
N ALA A 200 -27.80 15.92 20.41
CA ALA A 200 -28.56 15.66 19.19
C ALA A 200 -27.68 15.01 18.10
N LEU A 201 -26.47 15.56 17.88
CA LEU A 201 -25.50 15.00 16.93
C LEU A 201 -25.06 13.59 17.34
N GLU A 202 -24.70 13.39 18.61
CA GLU A 202 -24.28 12.09 19.15
C GLU A 202 -25.36 11.02 18.95
N THR A 203 -26.64 11.40 19.13
CA THR A 203 -27.78 10.52 18.89
C THR A 203 -27.94 10.18 17.41
N GLU A 204 -27.75 11.16 16.52
CA GLU A 204 -27.84 10.98 15.07
C GLU A 204 -26.73 10.05 14.54
N ILE A 205 -25.49 10.26 14.98
CA ILE A 205 -24.33 9.49 14.50
C ILE A 205 -24.12 8.19 15.28
N GLY A 206 -24.80 8.01 16.42
CA GLY A 206 -24.64 6.85 17.30
C GLY A 206 -23.28 6.78 18.01
N VAL A 207 -22.63 7.92 18.25
CA VAL A 207 -21.29 8.01 18.86
C VAL A 207 -21.28 9.16 19.86
N ILE A 208 -20.74 8.91 21.06
CA ILE A 208 -20.55 9.95 22.09
C ILE A 208 -19.26 10.74 21.78
N VAL A 209 -19.36 12.06 21.76
CA VAL A 209 -18.29 13.01 21.46
C VAL A 209 -17.77 13.59 22.77
N GLY A 210 -16.70 13.00 23.29
CA GLY A 210 -15.98 13.51 24.44
C GLY A 210 -14.98 12.50 24.98
N ARG A 211 -13.89 13.00 25.60
CA ARG A 211 -13.01 12.15 26.40
C ARG A 211 -13.83 11.58 27.56
N GLY A 212 -14.15 10.29 27.49
CA GLY A 212 -14.58 9.55 28.67
C GLY A 212 -13.59 9.87 29.80
N VAL A 213 -14.09 10.40 30.91
CA VAL A 213 -13.30 10.54 32.12
C VAL A 213 -12.88 9.13 32.50
N SER A 214 -11.63 8.77 32.21
CA SER A 214 -11.00 7.61 32.81
C SER A 214 -10.88 7.92 34.30
N SER A 215 -11.94 7.61 35.04
CA SER A 215 -11.90 7.53 36.49
C SER A 215 -10.99 6.36 36.86
N ASN A 216 -9.69 6.61 36.94
CA ASN A 216 -8.79 5.75 37.69
C ASN A 216 -8.97 6.10 39.17
N SER A 217 -9.83 5.31 39.81
CA SER A 217 -9.71 4.95 41.23
C SER A 217 -8.35 4.33 41.54
#